data_AF-A0A7T5EVS8-F1
#
_entry.id   AF-A0A7T5EVS8-F1
#
_cell.length_a   1.000
_cell.length_b   1.000
_cell.length_c   1.000
_cell.angle_alpha   90.00
_cell.angle_beta   90.00
_cell.angle_gamma   90.00
#
_symmetry.space_group_name_H-M   'P 1'
#
loop_
_entity.id
_entity.type
_entity.pdbx_description
1 polymer ?
#
loop_
_entity_poly.entity_id
_entity_poly.type
_entity_poly.pdbx_seq_one_letter_code
_entity_poly.pdbx_strand_id
1 'polypeptide(L)'
;MFWTNKGTVIFDSSAYLNLYNFPHDTTQEILEKFSSIRDRVWLPYQVYTEFQNNKGRVIRKSFKKYEQIQQDVDSVLDDTIVKLYAILGKCDRFQYPTFEDLLDNVIGSLQEARTDLGGANEEIAHEKQQNKQYVKDDTVSDFVEKLRTNGQFGTPFGHSELIKIYVEGDTRYRLGIPPGFRDAHKMTEVKTDDYAEKRKAFGDLIIWKEIIKLACETEQDILLIIDDVKSDWWTHETVTHDKTKREHKKLVGPHDELVKEFHEYSRTGFYMLTLNEFIENLSKLHGFMDDMKLHFQLNKTNVLDHYVMDELRYSDEIDLNYIVRDLDTFFEHRAADYSVEFENIAFDEDSIHFSIDANKVEVSGRFVISVLVDGKLQGNDIAIKSVLFDIECQCDIELEVNSADFRDYTVLDGRIEYIRTISDDVVATISDDIDLYAIYDMQRRVRKALRKNAEDTISLHERKLYDAFGDVTFYSLEQLDGVI
;
A
#
# COMPACT_ATOMS: atom_id res chain seq x y z
N MET A 1 15.68 -1.61 28.56
CA MET A 1 15.76 -0.39 29.41
C MET A 1 14.38 0.26 29.57
N PHE A 2 13.63 0.49 28.48
CA PHE A 2 12.25 1.02 28.52
C PHE A 2 11.33 0.29 29.55
N TRP A 3 11.22 -1.04 29.43
CA TRP A 3 10.32 -1.84 30.29
C TRP A 3 10.68 -1.81 31.77
N THR A 4 11.98 -1.73 32.08
CA THR A 4 12.51 -1.69 33.45
C THR A 4 12.33 -0.31 34.11
N ASN A 5 12.25 0.78 33.32
CA ASN A 5 12.17 2.16 33.80
C ASN A 5 10.74 2.73 33.94
N LYS A 6 9.70 1.90 33.81
CA LYS A 6 8.29 2.32 33.78
C LYS A 6 8.00 3.37 32.68
N GLY A 7 8.51 3.16 31.48
CA GLY A 7 8.20 4.02 30.33
C GLY A 7 6.71 4.05 29.99
N THR A 8 6.29 5.14 29.34
CA THR A 8 4.92 5.40 28.87
C THR A 8 4.75 4.96 27.43
N VAL A 9 3.66 4.27 27.13
CA VAL A 9 3.28 3.86 25.79
C VAL A 9 2.18 4.77 25.27
N ILE A 10 2.36 5.29 24.06
CA ILE A 10 1.41 6.17 23.38
C ILE A 10 1.05 5.51 22.06
N PHE A 11 -0.22 5.29 21.81
CA PHE A 11 -0.70 4.79 20.52
C PHE A 11 -1.21 5.96 19.68
N ASP A 12 -0.84 5.97 18.41
CA ASP A 12 -1.43 6.87 17.42
C ASP A 12 -2.93 6.54 17.18
N SER A 13 -3.66 7.47 16.55
CA SER A 13 -5.07 7.27 16.21
C SER A 13 -5.27 6.09 15.26
N SER A 14 -4.34 5.87 14.32
CA SER A 14 -4.35 4.73 13.40
C SER A 14 -4.31 3.38 14.13
N ALA A 15 -3.51 3.24 15.17
CA ALA A 15 -3.39 2.00 15.94
C ALA A 15 -4.71 1.58 16.59
N TYR A 16 -5.58 2.53 16.96
CA TYR A 16 -6.94 2.23 17.44
C TYR A 16 -7.94 2.01 16.31
N LEU A 17 -7.88 2.83 15.25
CA LEU A 17 -8.83 2.77 14.14
C LEU A 17 -8.66 1.48 13.32
N ASN A 18 -7.43 1.00 13.16
CA ASN A 18 -7.12 -0.22 12.43
C ASN A 18 -7.73 -1.47 13.08
N LEU A 19 -8.01 -1.43 14.39
CA LEU A 19 -8.69 -2.53 15.10
C LEU A 19 -10.11 -2.81 14.58
N TYR A 20 -10.75 -1.86 13.90
CA TYR A 20 -12.05 -2.09 13.25
C TYR A 20 -11.95 -2.79 11.89
N ASN A 21 -10.74 -2.99 11.37
CA ASN A 21 -10.48 -3.69 10.11
C ASN A 21 -10.04 -5.15 10.34
N PHE A 22 -9.67 -5.53 11.56
CA PHE A 22 -9.34 -6.91 11.90
C PHE A 22 -10.60 -7.75 12.22
N PRO A 23 -10.51 -9.09 12.08
CA PRO A 23 -11.52 -10.00 12.62
C PRO A 23 -11.71 -9.80 14.12
N HIS A 24 -12.92 -10.08 14.61
CA HIS A 24 -13.28 -9.87 16.02
C HIS A 24 -12.28 -10.49 17.00
N ASP A 25 -11.91 -11.76 16.81
CA ASP A 25 -11.05 -12.49 17.74
C ASP A 25 -9.64 -11.88 17.80
N THR A 26 -9.11 -11.46 16.65
CA THR A 26 -7.84 -10.73 16.54
C THR A 26 -7.90 -9.41 17.30
N THR A 27 -8.99 -8.64 17.13
CA THR A 27 -9.19 -7.38 17.85
C THR A 27 -9.25 -7.60 19.36
N GLN A 28 -9.94 -8.64 19.82
CA GLN A 28 -10.00 -8.96 21.25
C GLN A 28 -8.62 -9.32 21.80
N GLU A 29 -7.84 -10.16 21.11
CA GLU A 29 -6.49 -10.54 21.55
C GLU A 29 -5.55 -9.31 21.63
N ILE A 30 -5.62 -8.40 20.64
CA ILE A 30 -4.85 -7.15 20.67
C ILE A 30 -5.27 -6.27 21.87
N LEU A 31 -6.58 -6.14 22.12
CA LEU A 31 -7.09 -5.35 23.26
C LEU A 31 -6.73 -5.97 24.61
N GLU A 32 -6.65 -7.29 24.72
CA GLU A 32 -6.17 -7.99 25.93
C GLU A 32 -4.69 -7.66 26.18
N LYS A 33 -3.88 -7.64 25.12
CA LYS A 33 -2.47 -7.22 25.19
C LYS A 33 -2.33 -5.76 25.60
N PHE A 34 -3.11 -4.85 25.02
CA PHE A 34 -3.14 -3.44 25.44
C PHE A 34 -3.58 -3.30 26.91
N SER A 35 -4.57 -4.10 27.32
CA SER A 35 -5.08 -4.11 28.69
C SER A 35 -4.03 -4.59 29.70
N SER A 36 -3.16 -5.52 29.32
CA SER A 36 -2.08 -6.03 30.17
C SER A 36 -1.06 -4.96 30.58
N ILE A 37 -0.88 -3.93 29.75
CA ILE A 37 0.00 -2.79 30.02
C ILE A 37 -0.75 -1.49 30.24
N ARG A 38 -2.08 -1.55 30.45
CA ARG A 38 -2.95 -0.37 30.50
C ARG A 38 -2.39 0.75 31.37
N ASP A 39 -1.85 0.43 32.54
CA ASP A 39 -1.34 1.43 33.50
C ASP A 39 -0.12 2.21 33.00
N ARG A 40 0.47 1.80 31.86
CA ARG A 40 1.55 2.51 31.16
C ARG A 40 1.08 3.24 29.90
N VAL A 41 -0.18 3.07 29.51
CA VAL A 41 -0.73 3.70 28.31
C VAL A 41 -1.15 5.13 28.64
N TRP A 42 -0.82 6.07 27.77
CA TRP A 42 -1.30 7.44 27.83
C TRP A 42 -1.90 7.85 26.49
N LEU A 43 -3.04 8.54 26.56
CA LEU A 43 -3.84 8.92 25.40
C LEU A 43 -3.73 10.43 25.14
N PRO A 44 -3.05 10.86 24.05
CA PRO A 44 -3.06 12.25 23.63
C PRO A 44 -4.49 12.74 23.35
N TYR A 45 -4.76 14.01 23.63
CA TYR A 45 -6.07 14.61 23.39
C TYR A 45 -6.37 14.66 21.89
N GLN A 46 -5.36 14.97 21.07
CA GLN A 46 -5.52 15.00 19.62
C GLN A 46 -5.80 13.61 19.04
N VAL A 47 -5.10 12.57 19.51
CA VAL A 47 -5.37 11.16 19.12
C VAL A 47 -6.81 10.77 19.43
N TYR A 48 -7.30 11.09 20.64
CA TYR A 48 -8.70 10.83 21.00
C TYR A 48 -9.68 11.58 20.09
N THR A 49 -9.39 12.85 19.78
CA THR A 49 -10.22 13.66 18.89
C THR A 49 -10.32 13.04 17.50
N GLU A 50 -9.18 12.61 16.95
CA GLU A 50 -9.13 11.93 15.65
C GLU A 50 -9.88 10.60 15.68
N PHE A 51 -9.68 9.79 16.73
CA PHE A 51 -10.42 8.55 16.92
C PHE A 51 -11.93 8.78 16.92
N GLN A 52 -12.44 9.73 17.72
CA GLN A 52 -13.89 10.01 17.78
C GLN A 52 -14.45 10.52 16.45
N ASN A 53 -13.69 11.37 15.73
CA ASN A 53 -14.11 11.91 14.44
C ASN A 53 -14.14 10.83 13.34
N ASN A 54 -13.19 9.88 13.38
CA ASN A 54 -12.99 8.93 12.30
C ASN A 54 -13.66 7.57 12.54
N LYS A 55 -13.89 7.13 13.80
CA LYS A 55 -14.40 5.78 14.11
C LYS A 55 -15.68 5.44 13.36
N GLY A 56 -16.65 6.35 13.34
CA GLY A 56 -17.93 6.13 12.66
C GLY A 56 -17.79 6.01 11.14
N ARG A 57 -16.77 6.63 10.54
CA ARG A 57 -16.46 6.48 9.11
C ARG A 57 -15.76 5.14 8.85
N VAL A 58 -14.77 4.77 9.66
CA VAL A 58 -14.01 3.52 9.52
C VAL A 58 -14.93 2.30 9.69
N ILE A 59 -15.76 2.29 10.74
CA ILE A 59 -16.76 1.24 10.98
C ILE A 59 -17.69 1.09 9.76
N ARG A 60 -18.22 2.20 9.23
CA ARG A 60 -19.10 2.15 8.04
C ARG A 60 -18.36 1.66 6.80
N LYS A 61 -17.11 2.07 6.58
CA LYS A 61 -16.29 1.61 5.45
C LYS A 61 -16.06 0.10 5.55
N SER A 62 -15.71 -0.40 6.72
CA SER A 62 -15.53 -1.83 7.00
C SER A 62 -16.80 -2.63 6.67
N PHE A 63 -17.98 -2.19 7.14
CA PHE A 63 -19.26 -2.86 6.78
C PHE A 63 -19.66 -2.75 5.32
N LYS A 64 -19.37 -1.61 4.68
CA LYS A 64 -19.74 -1.40 3.28
C LYS A 64 -18.97 -2.34 2.35
N LYS A 65 -17.70 -2.66 2.66
CA LYS A 65 -16.93 -3.67 1.92
C LYS A 65 -17.73 -4.98 1.83
N TYR A 66 -18.23 -5.51 2.95
CA TYR A 66 -19.05 -6.73 2.97
C TYR A 66 -20.40 -6.63 2.24
N GLU A 67 -21.01 -5.44 2.16
CA GLU A 67 -22.27 -5.25 1.42
C GLU A 67 -22.08 -5.16 -0.08
N GLN A 68 -20.92 -4.67 -0.49
CA GLN A 68 -20.63 -4.33 -1.88
C GLN A 68 -19.96 -5.50 -2.62
N ILE A 69 -19.25 -6.41 -1.93
CA ILE A 69 -18.56 -7.56 -2.54
C ILE A 69 -19.45 -8.33 -3.50
N GLN A 70 -20.65 -8.75 -3.08
CA GLN A 70 -21.53 -9.52 -3.96
C GLN A 70 -21.95 -8.72 -5.20
N GLN A 71 -22.27 -7.44 -5.03
CA GLN A 71 -22.67 -6.58 -6.15
C GLN A 71 -21.52 -6.34 -7.12
N ASP A 72 -20.30 -6.15 -6.61
CA ASP A 72 -19.11 -5.93 -7.43
C ASP A 72 -18.73 -7.21 -8.18
N VAL A 73 -18.79 -8.37 -7.53
CA VAL A 73 -18.61 -9.68 -8.15
C VAL A 73 -19.66 -9.91 -9.26
N ASP A 74 -20.93 -9.69 -8.95
CA ASP A 74 -22.02 -9.81 -9.91
C ASP A 74 -21.80 -8.88 -11.12
N SER A 75 -21.40 -7.63 -10.87
CA SER A 75 -21.11 -6.64 -11.91
C SER A 75 -19.95 -7.09 -12.80
N VAL A 76 -18.86 -7.61 -12.22
CA VAL A 76 -17.69 -8.09 -12.98
C VAL A 76 -18.06 -9.30 -13.84
N LEU A 77 -18.84 -10.24 -13.30
CA LEU A 77 -19.30 -11.40 -14.06
C LEU A 77 -20.22 -11.00 -15.20
N ASP A 78 -21.19 -10.12 -14.95
CA ASP A 78 -22.13 -9.62 -15.96
C ASP A 78 -21.38 -8.86 -17.07
N ASP A 79 -20.43 -7.99 -16.72
CA ASP A 79 -19.58 -7.28 -17.69
C ASP A 79 -18.71 -8.22 -18.51
N THR A 80 -18.17 -9.27 -17.89
CA THR A 80 -17.35 -10.29 -18.55
C THR A 80 -18.18 -11.06 -19.56
N ILE A 81 -19.39 -11.48 -19.18
CA ILE A 81 -20.33 -12.15 -20.08
C ILE A 81 -20.64 -11.26 -21.29
N VAL A 82 -20.95 -9.97 -21.08
CA VAL A 82 -21.20 -9.02 -22.18
C VAL A 82 -19.99 -8.86 -23.10
N LYS A 83 -18.78 -8.73 -22.54
CA LYS A 83 -17.54 -8.63 -23.33
C LYS A 83 -17.27 -9.90 -24.14
N LEU A 84 -17.49 -11.07 -23.56
CA LEU A 84 -17.35 -12.35 -24.26
C LEU A 84 -18.35 -12.45 -25.42
N TYR A 85 -19.62 -12.12 -25.21
CA TYR A 85 -20.60 -12.03 -26.29
C TYR A 85 -20.15 -11.07 -27.41
N ALA A 86 -19.58 -9.92 -27.07
CA ALA A 86 -19.13 -8.94 -28.07
C ALA A 86 -17.88 -9.40 -28.85
N ILE A 87 -16.96 -10.10 -28.21
CA ILE A 87 -15.76 -10.66 -28.86
C ILE A 87 -16.16 -11.84 -29.74
N LEU A 88 -16.87 -12.80 -29.15
CA LEU A 88 -17.25 -14.04 -29.79
C LEU A 88 -18.29 -13.79 -30.89
N GLY A 89 -19.22 -12.85 -30.73
CA GLY A 89 -20.17 -12.46 -31.78
C GLY A 89 -19.51 -11.93 -33.06
N LYS A 90 -18.22 -11.54 -33.02
CA LYS A 90 -17.45 -11.23 -34.24
C LYS A 90 -17.06 -12.49 -35.03
N CYS A 91 -16.97 -13.64 -34.35
CA CYS A 91 -16.69 -14.95 -34.94
C CYS A 91 -17.90 -15.55 -35.66
N ASP A 92 -19.12 -15.05 -35.39
CA ASP A 92 -20.37 -15.48 -36.03
C ASP A 92 -20.35 -15.26 -37.56
N ARG A 93 -19.50 -14.33 -38.05
CA ARG A 93 -19.24 -14.14 -39.49
C ARG A 93 -18.59 -15.35 -40.17
N PHE A 94 -18.01 -16.28 -39.41
CA PHE A 94 -17.28 -17.43 -39.92
C PHE A 94 -18.05 -18.76 -39.78
N GLN A 95 -19.30 -18.75 -39.29
CA GLN A 95 -20.22 -19.91 -39.23
C GLN A 95 -19.59 -21.19 -38.65
N TYR A 96 -18.89 -21.09 -37.53
CA TYR A 96 -18.32 -22.27 -36.86
C TYR A 96 -19.43 -23.09 -36.16
N PRO A 97 -19.63 -24.39 -36.48
CA PRO A 97 -20.77 -25.18 -35.98
C PRO A 97 -20.76 -25.46 -34.47
N THR A 98 -19.60 -25.37 -33.81
CA THR A 98 -19.40 -25.66 -32.38
C THR A 98 -19.34 -24.39 -31.53
N PHE A 99 -19.68 -23.25 -32.12
CA PHE A 99 -19.51 -21.93 -31.51
C PHE A 99 -20.54 -21.64 -30.41
N GLU A 100 -21.81 -21.97 -30.65
CA GLU A 100 -22.87 -21.85 -29.65
C GLU A 100 -22.57 -22.74 -28.44
N ASP A 101 -22.15 -23.99 -28.66
CA ASP A 101 -21.75 -24.91 -27.58
C ASP A 101 -20.59 -24.36 -26.74
N LEU A 102 -19.57 -23.75 -27.36
CA LEU A 102 -18.44 -23.17 -26.62
C LEU A 102 -18.91 -21.99 -25.76
N LEU A 103 -19.78 -21.15 -26.30
CA LEU A 103 -20.27 -19.95 -25.64
C LEU A 103 -21.18 -20.33 -24.47
N ASP A 104 -22.08 -21.30 -24.66
CA ASP A 104 -22.92 -21.87 -23.62
C ASP A 104 -22.10 -22.53 -22.51
N ASN A 105 -21.02 -23.24 -22.86
CA ASN A 105 -20.12 -23.85 -21.87
C ASN A 105 -19.40 -22.79 -21.03
N VAL A 106 -18.83 -21.75 -21.65
CA VAL A 106 -18.12 -20.68 -20.93
C VAL A 106 -19.09 -19.89 -20.03
N ILE A 107 -20.29 -19.57 -20.53
CA ILE A 107 -21.31 -18.90 -19.73
C ILE A 107 -21.80 -19.80 -18.60
N GLY A 108 -22.00 -21.10 -18.86
CA GLY A 108 -22.34 -22.09 -17.85
C GLY A 108 -21.32 -22.10 -16.71
N SER A 109 -20.02 -22.16 -17.02
CA SER A 109 -18.95 -22.09 -16.01
C SER A 109 -18.94 -20.77 -15.23
N LEU A 110 -19.23 -19.63 -15.88
CA LEU A 110 -19.36 -18.34 -15.18
C LEU A 110 -20.59 -18.29 -14.25
N GLN A 111 -21.69 -18.96 -14.62
CA GLN A 111 -22.89 -19.07 -13.80
C GLN A 111 -22.71 -20.05 -12.62
N GLU A 112 -21.96 -21.13 -12.81
CA GLU A 112 -21.53 -22.01 -11.73
C GLU A 112 -20.64 -21.24 -10.74
N ALA A 113 -19.62 -20.53 -11.23
CA ALA A 113 -18.78 -19.67 -10.40
C ALA A 113 -19.61 -18.61 -9.63
N ARG A 114 -20.64 -18.03 -10.25
CA ARG A 114 -21.58 -17.11 -9.58
C ARG A 114 -22.32 -17.77 -8.42
N THR A 115 -22.71 -19.04 -8.60
CA THR A 115 -23.44 -19.81 -7.59
C THR A 115 -22.53 -20.18 -6.43
N ASP A 116 -21.30 -20.60 -6.71
CA ASP A 116 -20.30 -20.93 -5.68
C ASP A 116 -19.93 -19.69 -4.85
N LEU A 117 -19.74 -18.54 -5.51
CA LEU A 117 -19.54 -17.25 -4.84
C LEU A 117 -20.78 -16.83 -4.03
N GLY A 118 -21.97 -17.21 -4.48
CA GLY A 118 -23.22 -17.07 -3.73
C GLY A 118 -23.23 -17.84 -2.41
N GLY A 119 -22.62 -19.03 -2.36
CA GLY A 119 -22.49 -19.85 -1.14
C GLY A 119 -21.48 -19.27 -0.13
N ALA A 120 -20.32 -18.78 -0.62
CA ALA A 120 -19.33 -18.10 0.22
C ALA A 120 -19.89 -16.83 0.90
N ASN A 121 -20.92 -16.20 0.31
CA ASN A 121 -21.60 -15.06 0.92
C ASN A 121 -22.38 -15.42 2.19
N GLU A 122 -22.75 -16.67 2.43
CA GLU A 122 -23.43 -17.08 3.68
C GLU A 122 -22.45 -17.10 4.87
N GLU A 123 -21.20 -17.51 4.65
CA GLU A 123 -20.13 -17.44 5.65
C GLU A 123 -19.73 -15.99 5.94
N ILE A 124 -19.59 -15.17 4.90
CA ILE A 124 -19.38 -13.72 5.02
C ILE A 124 -20.57 -13.06 5.75
N ALA A 125 -21.80 -13.50 5.49
CA ALA A 125 -22.99 -12.99 6.18
C ALA A 125 -23.01 -13.36 7.66
N HIS A 126 -22.52 -14.55 8.02
CA HIS A 126 -22.37 -14.97 9.41
C HIS A 126 -21.33 -14.13 10.15
N GLU A 127 -20.13 -13.93 9.58
CA GLU A 127 -19.12 -13.01 10.13
C GLU A 127 -19.66 -11.58 10.24
N LYS A 128 -20.38 -11.11 9.21
CA LYS A 128 -21.02 -9.79 9.20
C LYS A 128 -22.04 -9.64 10.32
N GLN A 129 -22.79 -10.69 10.64
CA GLN A 129 -23.77 -10.68 11.72
C GLN A 129 -23.11 -10.67 13.10
N GLN A 130 -22.02 -11.43 13.27
CA GLN A 130 -21.18 -11.36 14.47
C GLN A 130 -20.58 -9.96 14.62
N ASN A 131 -19.91 -9.43 13.59
CA ASN A 131 -19.33 -8.08 13.56
C ASN A 131 -20.38 -6.98 13.85
N LYS A 132 -21.62 -7.11 13.35
CA LYS A 132 -22.71 -6.17 13.66
C LYS A 132 -23.09 -6.13 15.13
N GLN A 133 -23.06 -7.27 15.82
CA GLN A 133 -23.36 -7.33 17.25
C GLN A 133 -22.20 -6.71 18.05
N TYR A 134 -20.95 -6.96 17.65
CA TYR A 134 -19.78 -6.41 18.33
C TYR A 134 -19.58 -4.91 18.12
N VAL A 135 -19.99 -4.36 16.98
CA VAL A 135 -20.01 -2.89 16.81
C VAL A 135 -21.04 -2.22 17.74
N LYS A 136 -22.06 -2.94 18.21
CA LYS A 136 -22.96 -2.40 19.24
C LYS A 136 -22.30 -2.36 20.62
N ASP A 137 -21.42 -3.31 20.91
CA ASP A 137 -20.69 -3.41 22.17
C ASP A 137 -19.31 -2.71 22.14
N ASP A 138 -18.92 -2.15 20.97
CA ASP A 138 -17.73 -1.33 20.63
C ASP A 138 -16.58 -1.40 21.65
N THR A 139 -15.95 -2.57 21.75
CA THR A 139 -14.90 -2.87 22.74
C THR A 139 -13.66 -1.97 22.60
N VAL A 140 -13.37 -1.51 21.37
CA VAL A 140 -12.30 -0.56 21.07
C VAL A 140 -12.64 0.81 21.66
N SER A 141 -13.85 1.33 21.42
CA SER A 141 -14.28 2.60 22.01
C SER A 141 -14.35 2.52 23.54
N ASP A 142 -14.76 1.38 24.10
CA ASP A 142 -14.76 1.12 25.53
C ASP A 142 -13.34 1.18 26.13
N PHE A 143 -12.35 0.62 25.44
CA PHE A 143 -10.95 0.68 25.88
C PHE A 143 -10.45 2.14 25.90
N VAL A 144 -10.66 2.88 24.81
CA VAL A 144 -10.26 4.30 24.70
C VAL A 144 -10.96 5.15 25.77
N GLU A 145 -12.24 4.90 26.03
CA GLU A 145 -13.01 5.62 27.05
C GLU A 145 -12.57 5.28 28.48
N LYS A 146 -12.12 4.04 28.73
CA LYS A 146 -11.51 3.65 30.01
C LYS A 146 -10.22 4.41 30.27
N LEU A 147 -9.36 4.60 29.27
CA LEU A 147 -8.16 5.45 29.42
C LEU A 147 -8.53 6.88 29.83
N ARG A 148 -9.56 7.44 29.18
CA ARG A 148 -10.08 8.78 29.48
C ARG A 148 -10.61 8.89 30.91
N THR A 149 -11.46 7.96 31.33
CA THR A 149 -12.09 7.99 32.66
C THR A 149 -11.12 7.72 33.80
N ASN A 150 -10.04 6.98 33.54
CA ASN A 150 -8.96 6.74 34.50
C ASN A 150 -7.92 7.87 34.59
N GLY A 151 -8.11 8.96 33.84
CA GLY A 151 -7.20 10.12 33.87
C GLY A 151 -5.89 9.91 33.10
N GLN A 152 -5.80 8.87 32.25
CA GLN A 152 -4.65 8.58 31.41
C GLN A 152 -4.70 9.37 30.09
N PHE A 153 -5.09 10.64 30.20
CA PHE A 153 -5.54 11.45 29.08
C PHE A 153 -4.86 12.82 29.07
N GLY A 154 -4.44 13.25 27.89
CA GLY A 154 -3.80 14.55 27.70
C GLY A 154 -4.75 15.72 27.97
N THR A 155 -4.19 16.81 28.50
CA THR A 155 -4.91 18.08 28.61
C THR A 155 -4.83 18.81 27.28
N PRO A 156 -5.97 19.21 26.67
CA PRO A 156 -5.95 19.91 25.39
C PRO A 156 -5.21 21.23 25.48
N PHE A 157 -4.52 21.61 24.41
CA PHE A 157 -3.97 22.95 24.27
C PHE A 157 -5.08 24.01 24.23
N GLY A 158 -4.84 25.12 24.90
CA GLY A 158 -5.70 26.30 24.81
C GLY A 158 -5.66 26.93 23.42
N HIS A 159 -6.66 27.75 23.10
CA HIS A 159 -6.77 28.38 21.78
C HIS A 159 -5.52 29.19 21.39
N SER A 160 -4.93 29.92 22.34
CA SER A 160 -3.71 30.71 22.11
C SER A 160 -2.47 29.84 21.87
N GLU A 161 -2.41 28.66 22.49
CA GLU A 161 -1.32 27.69 22.28
C GLU A 161 -1.46 27.03 20.91
N LEU A 162 -2.67 26.63 20.53
CA LEU A 162 -2.95 26.09 19.20
C LEU A 162 -2.56 27.05 18.08
N ILE A 163 -2.88 28.34 18.21
CA ILE A 163 -2.46 29.35 17.22
C ILE A 163 -0.93 29.38 17.07
N LYS A 164 -0.18 29.30 18.18
CA LYS A 164 1.29 29.27 18.13
C LYS A 164 1.79 28.00 17.43
N ILE A 165 1.20 26.85 17.74
CA ILE A 165 1.52 25.58 17.09
C ILE A 165 1.28 25.67 15.58
N TYR A 166 0.21 26.32 15.12
CA TYR A 166 -0.06 26.48 13.69
C TYR A 166 0.93 27.40 12.99
N VAL A 167 1.29 28.53 13.61
CA VAL A 167 2.29 29.44 13.06
C VAL A 167 3.66 28.76 12.97
N GLU A 168 4.01 27.97 13.99
CA GLU A 168 5.20 27.13 13.98
C GLU A 168 5.11 26.07 12.86
N GLY A 169 4.00 25.32 12.80
CA GLY A 169 3.78 24.25 11.84
C GLY A 169 3.85 24.70 10.39
N ASP A 170 3.26 25.85 10.07
CA ASP A 170 3.34 26.48 8.75
C ASP A 170 4.81 26.76 8.34
N THR A 171 5.66 27.13 9.30
CA THR A 171 7.09 27.29 9.07
C THR A 171 7.81 25.95 8.96
N ARG A 172 7.50 24.99 9.83
CA ARG A 172 8.09 23.64 9.82
C ARG A 172 7.82 22.93 8.50
N TYR A 173 6.58 22.95 8.02
CA TYR A 173 6.19 22.21 6.81
C TYR A 173 6.86 22.78 5.56
N ARG A 174 6.95 24.12 5.45
CA ARG A 174 7.72 24.76 4.36
C ARG A 174 9.20 24.39 4.34
N LEU A 175 9.77 24.12 5.51
CA LEU A 175 11.19 23.79 5.67
C LEU A 175 11.45 22.28 5.73
N GLY A 176 10.42 21.44 5.59
CA GLY A 176 10.54 19.98 5.70
C GLY A 176 10.94 19.52 7.11
N ILE A 177 10.58 20.27 8.15
CA ILE A 177 10.89 19.93 9.54
C ILE A 177 9.78 19.01 10.09
N PRO A 178 10.11 17.81 10.59
CA PRO A 178 9.13 16.83 11.09
C PRO A 178 8.44 17.25 12.39
N PRO A 179 7.35 16.60 12.81
CA PRO A 179 6.52 15.67 12.04
C PRO A 179 5.40 16.40 11.28
N GLY A 180 4.82 15.75 10.28
CA GLY A 180 3.62 16.19 9.56
C GLY A 180 3.88 16.99 8.28
N PHE A 181 5.13 17.23 7.87
CA PHE A 181 5.38 17.98 6.63
C PHE A 181 4.94 17.21 5.38
N ARG A 182 4.82 15.88 5.46
CA ARG A 182 4.27 15.06 4.36
C ARG A 182 2.78 15.32 4.13
N ASP A 183 2.09 15.85 5.13
CA ASP A 183 0.68 16.19 5.09
C ASP A 183 0.42 17.64 4.65
N ALA A 184 1.46 18.38 4.23
CA ALA A 184 1.32 19.78 3.79
C ALA A 184 0.34 19.97 2.62
N HIS A 185 0.19 18.97 1.74
CA HIS A 185 -0.79 18.99 0.63
C HIS A 185 -2.24 19.13 1.13
N LYS A 186 -2.55 18.63 2.33
CA LYS A 186 -3.88 18.80 2.95
C LYS A 186 -4.20 20.26 3.25
N MET A 187 -3.20 21.14 3.35
CA MET A 187 -3.43 22.58 3.49
C MET A 187 -3.93 23.22 2.19
N THR A 188 -3.51 22.71 1.03
CA THR A 188 -3.89 23.24 -0.29
C THR A 188 -5.26 22.75 -0.77
N GLU A 189 -5.72 21.59 -0.29
CA GLU A 189 -7.03 21.03 -0.64
C GLU A 189 -8.22 21.69 0.07
N VAL A 190 -7.95 22.49 1.11
CA VAL A 190 -8.97 23.17 1.91
C VAL A 190 -9.59 24.31 1.09
N LYS A 191 -10.72 24.00 0.44
CA LYS A 191 -11.49 24.93 -0.41
C LYS A 191 -12.25 26.01 0.37
N THR A 192 -12.24 25.97 1.70
CA THR A 192 -13.00 26.89 2.57
C THR A 192 -12.10 27.49 3.64
N ASP A 193 -12.39 28.71 4.12
CA ASP A 193 -11.69 29.30 5.28
C ASP A 193 -12.08 28.64 6.62
N ASP A 194 -12.47 27.36 6.61
CA ASP A 194 -12.85 26.65 7.81
C ASP A 194 -11.61 26.33 8.68
N TYR A 195 -11.55 27.00 9.82
CA TYR A 195 -10.52 26.81 10.84
C TYR A 195 -10.45 25.35 11.34
N ALA A 196 -11.58 24.63 11.37
CA ALA A 196 -11.62 23.24 11.81
C ALA A 196 -10.96 22.28 10.81
N GLU A 197 -11.04 22.56 9.50
CA GLU A 197 -10.38 21.77 8.46
C GLU A 197 -8.87 22.05 8.43
N LYS A 198 -8.45 23.32 8.57
CA LYS A 198 -7.03 23.70 8.67
C LYS A 198 -6.35 23.06 9.89
N ARG A 199 -7.09 22.84 10.99
CA ARG A 199 -6.58 22.12 12.17
C ARG A 199 -6.17 20.68 11.86
N LYS A 200 -6.85 19.98 10.93
CA LYS A 200 -6.54 18.58 10.60
C LYS A 200 -5.16 18.43 9.98
N ALA A 201 -4.70 19.42 9.22
CA ALA A 201 -3.37 19.41 8.61
C ALA A 201 -2.24 19.45 9.64
N PHE A 202 -2.49 19.94 10.86
CA PHE A 202 -1.50 20.01 11.94
C PHE A 202 -1.68 18.92 13.00
N GLY A 203 -2.47 17.87 12.73
CA GLY A 203 -2.77 16.79 13.69
C GLY A 203 -1.49 16.19 14.29
N ASP A 204 -0.59 15.73 13.43
CA ASP A 204 0.72 15.16 13.78
C ASP A 204 1.54 16.09 14.68
N LEU A 205 1.61 17.38 14.33
CA LEU A 205 2.36 18.36 15.10
C LEU A 205 1.72 18.59 16.47
N ILE A 206 0.39 18.62 16.56
CA ILE A 206 -0.30 18.75 17.85
C ILE A 206 0.00 17.53 18.72
N ILE A 207 -0.11 16.30 18.18
CA ILE A 207 0.23 15.06 18.89
C ILE A 207 1.68 15.13 19.39
N TRP A 208 2.62 15.54 18.55
CA TRP A 208 4.03 15.69 18.92
C TRP A 208 4.23 16.68 20.07
N LYS A 209 3.59 17.84 20.03
CA LYS A 209 3.67 18.82 21.12
C LYS A 209 3.02 18.31 22.41
N GLU A 210 1.96 17.51 22.34
CA GLU A 210 1.38 16.83 23.51
C GLU A 210 2.34 15.80 24.11
N ILE A 211 3.06 15.04 23.27
CA ILE A 211 4.09 14.08 23.70
C ILE A 211 5.25 14.80 24.40
N ILE A 212 5.77 15.88 23.82
CA ILE A 212 6.84 16.69 24.43
C ILE A 212 6.39 17.24 25.79
N LYS A 213 5.16 17.75 25.88
CA LYS A 213 4.60 18.26 27.13
C LYS A 213 4.55 17.16 28.20
N LEU A 214 4.09 15.96 27.85
CA LEU A 214 4.08 14.82 28.76
C LEU A 214 5.49 14.47 29.24
N ALA A 215 6.47 14.40 28.33
CA ALA A 215 7.84 14.07 28.66
C ALA A 215 8.45 15.04 29.69
N CYS A 216 8.18 16.34 29.54
CA CYS A 216 8.57 17.38 30.50
C CYS A 216 7.94 17.19 31.88
N GLU A 217 6.70 16.71 31.93
CA GLU A 217 5.92 16.59 33.17
C GLU A 217 6.24 15.29 33.95
N THR A 218 6.57 14.20 33.26
CA THR A 218 6.72 12.87 33.89
C THR A 218 8.15 12.39 34.04
N GLU A 219 9.11 12.93 33.27
CA GLU A 219 10.49 12.43 33.18
C GLU A 219 10.54 10.91 32.94
N GLN A 220 9.64 10.38 32.10
CA GLN A 220 9.60 8.96 31.72
C GLN A 220 10.05 8.74 30.27
N ASP A 221 10.60 7.56 29.99
CA ASP A 221 10.85 7.13 28.61
C ASP A 221 9.51 7.02 27.86
N ILE A 222 9.47 7.45 26.61
CA ILE A 222 8.25 7.42 25.78
C ILE A 222 8.45 6.44 24.62
N LEU A 223 7.45 5.57 24.42
CA LEU A 223 7.32 4.70 23.25
C LEU A 223 6.06 5.09 22.48
N LEU A 224 6.23 5.60 21.28
CA LEU A 224 5.14 5.90 20.35
C LEU A 224 4.90 4.71 19.41
N ILE A 225 3.65 4.27 19.33
CA ILE A 225 3.20 3.22 18.42
C ILE A 225 2.50 3.87 17.23
N ILE A 226 3.10 3.79 16.06
CA ILE A 226 2.64 4.45 14.84
C ILE A 226 2.95 3.57 13.62
N ASP A 227 1.90 3.24 12.86
CA ASP A 227 2.03 2.41 11.65
C ASP A 227 2.35 3.24 10.40
N ASP A 228 2.22 4.57 10.48
CA ASP A 228 2.60 5.46 9.38
C ASP A 228 4.14 5.51 9.29
N VAL A 229 4.69 4.81 8.30
CA VAL A 229 6.14 4.68 8.04
C VAL A 229 6.71 5.83 7.20
N LYS A 230 6.05 7.00 7.18
CA LYS A 230 6.55 8.18 6.47
C LYS A 230 7.87 8.69 7.03
N SER A 231 8.65 9.29 6.14
CA SER A 231 9.97 9.84 6.43
C SER A 231 9.97 11.09 7.34
N ASP A 232 8.81 11.66 7.68
CA ASP A 232 8.70 12.73 8.67
C ASP A 232 8.52 12.21 10.10
N TRP A 233 8.31 10.91 10.27
CA TRP A 233 8.31 10.23 11.55
C TRP A 233 9.52 9.31 11.72
N TRP A 234 9.98 8.69 10.63
CA TRP A 234 11.00 7.64 10.67
C TRP A 234 12.29 7.99 9.92
N THR A 235 13.41 7.48 10.44
CA THR A 235 14.68 7.37 9.72
C THR A 235 14.70 6.06 8.94
N HIS A 236 14.94 6.17 7.63
CA HIS A 236 15.16 5.02 6.75
C HIS A 236 16.64 4.93 6.39
N GLU A 237 17.24 3.78 6.64
CA GLU A 237 18.59 3.47 6.16
C GLU A 237 18.49 2.71 4.85
N THR A 238 19.24 3.17 3.87
CA THR A 238 19.43 2.44 2.64
C THR A 238 20.41 1.29 2.88
N VAL A 239 19.90 0.07 2.86
CA VAL A 239 20.71 -1.13 3.00
C VAL A 239 21.02 -1.67 1.61
N THR A 240 22.30 -1.63 1.25
CA THR A 240 22.79 -2.22 0.01
C THR A 240 23.08 -3.71 0.23
N HIS A 241 22.41 -4.58 -0.50
CA HIS A 241 22.71 -6.00 -0.47
C HIS A 241 24.01 -6.31 -1.23
N ASP A 242 25.00 -6.90 -0.56
CA ASP A 242 26.35 -7.16 -1.09
C ASP A 242 26.40 -7.94 -2.42
N LYS A 243 25.39 -8.79 -2.69
CA LYS A 243 25.35 -9.63 -3.89
C LYS A 243 24.62 -9.00 -5.06
N THR A 244 23.53 -8.27 -4.78
CA THR A 244 22.66 -7.69 -5.81
C THR A 244 22.97 -6.22 -6.07
N LYS A 245 23.79 -5.59 -5.20
CA LYS A 245 24.03 -4.14 -5.13
C LYS A 245 22.74 -3.31 -4.99
N ARG A 246 21.62 -3.94 -4.61
CA ARG A 246 20.32 -3.29 -4.46
C ARG A 246 20.20 -2.57 -3.15
N GLU A 247 19.55 -1.43 -3.19
CA GLU A 247 19.28 -0.55 -2.07
C GLU A 247 17.82 -0.75 -1.62
N HIS A 248 17.58 -1.18 -0.38
CA HIS A 248 16.23 -1.18 0.22
C HIS A 248 16.20 -0.30 1.46
N LYS A 249 15.06 0.35 1.71
CA LYS A 249 14.88 1.24 2.86
C LYS A 249 14.45 0.43 4.08
N LYS A 250 15.37 0.27 5.02
CA LYS A 250 15.08 -0.33 6.32
C LYS A 250 14.65 0.75 7.32
N LEU A 251 13.57 0.52 8.04
CA LEU A 251 13.18 1.34 9.19
C LEU A 251 14.21 1.13 10.31
N VAL A 252 14.87 2.21 10.73
CA VAL A 252 15.89 2.16 11.80
C VAL A 252 15.33 2.64 13.13
N GLY A 253 14.45 3.65 13.10
CA GLY A 253 13.90 4.24 14.30
C GLY A 253 13.34 5.64 14.06
N PRO A 254 13.06 6.40 15.14
CA PRO A 254 12.52 7.75 15.05
C PRO A 254 13.43 8.68 14.25
N HIS A 255 12.83 9.60 13.50
CA HIS A 255 13.56 10.59 12.72
C HIS A 255 14.50 11.42 13.62
N ASP A 256 15.76 11.61 13.19
CA ASP A 256 16.81 12.20 14.02
C ASP A 256 16.45 13.59 14.59
N GLU A 257 15.79 14.45 13.80
CA GLU A 257 15.32 15.76 14.27
C GLU A 257 14.24 15.66 15.38
N LEU A 258 13.39 14.64 15.36
CA LEU A 258 12.42 14.40 16.44
C LEU A 258 13.15 13.99 17.72
N VAL A 259 14.15 13.11 17.60
CA VAL A 259 14.98 12.71 18.74
C VAL A 259 15.73 13.91 19.31
N LYS A 260 16.33 14.76 18.46
CA LYS A 260 17.01 15.99 18.90
C LYS A 260 16.06 16.94 19.62
N GLU A 261 14.91 17.27 19.01
CA GLU A 261 13.92 18.15 19.64
C GLU A 261 13.43 17.57 20.96
N PHE A 262 13.13 16.27 21.03
CA PHE A 262 12.72 15.62 22.27
C PHE A 262 13.76 15.81 23.39
N HIS A 263 15.05 15.68 23.06
CA HIS A 263 16.15 15.84 24.02
C HIS A 263 16.41 17.28 24.47
N GLU A 264 15.85 18.29 23.78
CA GLU A 264 15.86 19.68 24.26
C GLU A 264 14.91 19.87 25.46
N TYR A 265 13.88 19.03 25.55
CA TYR A 265 12.80 19.14 26.54
C TYR A 265 12.86 18.06 27.63
N SER A 266 13.36 16.87 27.30
CA SER A 266 13.48 15.75 28.24
C SER A 266 14.87 15.09 28.17
N ARG A 267 15.31 14.46 29.27
CA ARG A 267 16.53 13.62 29.29
C ARG A 267 16.26 12.14 29.13
N THR A 268 15.00 11.77 28.91
CA THR A 268 14.56 10.38 28.75
C THR A 268 14.65 9.90 27.31
N GLY A 269 14.53 8.59 27.11
CA GLY A 269 14.53 8.00 25.78
C GLY A 269 13.18 8.17 25.07
N PHE A 270 13.25 8.48 23.78
CA PHE A 270 12.12 8.44 22.86
C PHE A 270 12.31 7.28 21.88
N TYR A 271 11.29 6.44 21.75
CA TYR A 271 11.29 5.23 20.93
C TYR A 271 10.03 5.19 20.07
N MET A 272 10.12 4.53 18.92
CA MET A 272 8.99 4.28 18.03
C MET A 272 8.96 2.82 17.63
N LEU A 273 7.76 2.25 17.50
CA LEU A 273 7.51 0.93 16.94
C LEU A 273 6.22 0.98 16.11
N THR A 274 6.13 0.12 15.10
CA THR A 274 4.82 -0.20 14.50
C THR A 274 3.97 -1.01 15.47
N LEU A 275 2.66 -1.08 15.24
CA LEU A 275 1.75 -1.90 16.03
C LEU A 275 2.17 -3.37 15.99
N ASN A 276 2.57 -3.87 14.82
CA ASN A 276 3.03 -5.25 14.66
C ASN A 276 4.27 -5.54 15.53
N GLU A 277 5.34 -4.75 15.37
CA GLU A 277 6.57 -4.92 16.17
C GLU A 277 6.29 -4.79 17.68
N PHE A 278 5.37 -3.91 18.07
CA PHE A 278 4.96 -3.76 19.46
C PHE A 278 4.30 -5.03 20.00
N ILE A 279 3.34 -5.61 19.28
CA ILE A 279 2.64 -6.83 19.69
C ILE A 279 3.60 -8.01 19.78
N GLU A 280 4.51 -8.18 18.81
CA GLU A 280 5.50 -9.26 18.85
C GLU A 280 6.44 -9.13 20.05
N ASN A 281 6.97 -7.93 20.28
CA ASN A 281 7.87 -7.67 21.39
C ASN A 281 7.18 -7.83 22.74
N LEU A 282 5.94 -7.35 22.86
CA LEU A 282 5.16 -7.48 24.09
C LEU A 282 4.89 -8.95 24.42
N SER A 283 4.57 -9.76 23.41
CA SER A 283 4.25 -11.17 23.62
C SER A 283 5.48 -11.98 24.03
N LYS A 284 6.65 -11.69 23.42
CA LYS A 284 7.95 -12.22 23.89
C LYS A 284 8.23 -11.85 25.35
N LEU A 285 7.92 -10.63 25.78
CA LEU A 285 8.20 -10.14 27.14
C LEU A 285 7.30 -10.74 28.21
N HIS A 286 6.03 -10.92 27.90
CA HIS A 286 5.04 -11.44 28.85
C HIS A 286 4.91 -12.97 28.84
N GLY A 287 5.66 -13.64 27.96
CA GLY A 287 5.55 -15.10 27.78
C GLY A 287 4.19 -15.51 27.21
N PHE A 288 3.50 -14.59 26.54
CA PHE A 288 2.34 -14.94 25.73
C PHE A 288 2.87 -15.71 24.52
N MET A 289 2.42 -16.94 24.32
CA MET A 289 2.39 -17.46 22.95
C MET A 289 1.35 -16.61 22.24
N ASP A 290 1.75 -15.87 21.20
CA ASP A 290 0.74 -15.29 20.31
C ASP A 290 -0.11 -16.45 19.79
N ASP A 291 -1.41 -16.22 19.58
CA ASP A 291 -2.12 -17.13 18.70
C ASP A 291 -1.41 -17.08 17.33
N MET A 292 -1.16 -18.26 16.75
CA MET A 292 -0.66 -18.39 15.39
C MET A 292 -1.50 -17.53 14.43
N LYS A 293 -2.82 -17.48 14.66
CA LYS A 293 -3.74 -16.64 13.89
C LYS A 293 -3.39 -15.16 13.97
N LEU A 294 -3.11 -14.62 15.16
CA LEU A 294 -2.72 -13.21 15.30
C LEU A 294 -1.37 -12.93 14.64
N HIS A 295 -0.39 -13.82 14.79
CA HIS A 295 0.90 -13.64 14.15
C HIS A 295 0.77 -13.50 12.63
N PHE A 296 0.08 -14.43 11.97
CA PHE A 296 -0.13 -14.36 10.52
C PHE A 296 -1.05 -13.20 10.12
N GLN A 297 -2.03 -12.84 10.93
CA GLN A 297 -2.86 -11.66 10.66
C GLN A 297 -2.07 -10.36 10.60
N LEU A 298 -1.01 -10.23 11.41
CA LEU A 298 -0.12 -9.06 11.42
C LEU A 298 1.07 -9.18 10.46
N ASN A 299 1.48 -10.38 10.07
CA ASN A 299 2.72 -10.63 9.31
C ASN A 299 2.53 -11.27 7.93
N LYS A 300 1.31 -11.58 7.49
CA LYS A 300 1.04 -12.22 6.19
C LYS A 300 1.76 -11.56 5.01
N THR A 301 1.85 -10.23 4.99
CA THR A 301 2.59 -9.47 3.96
C THR A 301 4.09 -9.72 4.03
N ASN A 302 4.68 -9.66 5.22
CA ASN A 302 6.12 -9.91 5.43
C ASN A 302 6.52 -11.33 5.04
N VAL A 303 5.63 -12.30 5.29
CA VAL A 303 5.82 -13.70 4.91
C VAL A 303 5.88 -13.84 3.39
N LEU A 304 4.93 -13.25 2.65
CA LEU A 304 4.96 -13.27 1.19
C LEU A 304 6.13 -12.48 0.62
N ASP A 305 6.42 -11.30 1.16
CA ASP A 305 7.56 -10.48 0.72
C ASP A 305 8.87 -11.25 0.85
N HIS A 306 9.08 -11.94 1.98
CA HIS A 306 10.28 -12.76 2.17
C HIS A 306 10.40 -13.87 1.13
N TYR A 307 9.32 -14.62 0.88
CA TYR A 307 9.30 -15.68 -0.11
C TYR A 307 9.53 -15.14 -1.53
N VAL A 308 8.77 -14.13 -1.95
CA VAL A 308 8.85 -13.54 -3.29
C VAL A 308 10.25 -12.97 -3.53
N MET A 309 10.81 -12.26 -2.55
CA MET A 309 12.16 -11.72 -2.66
C MET A 309 13.21 -12.83 -2.79
N ASP A 310 13.05 -13.96 -2.10
CA ASP A 310 13.95 -15.10 -2.22
C ASP A 310 13.80 -15.82 -3.57
N GLU A 311 12.57 -16.05 -4.06
CA GLU A 311 12.35 -16.62 -5.39
C GLU A 311 12.93 -15.73 -6.51
N LEU A 312 12.68 -14.42 -6.45
CA LEU A 312 13.24 -13.46 -7.41
C LEU A 312 14.76 -13.27 -7.30
N ARG A 313 15.39 -13.76 -6.22
CA ARG A 313 16.86 -13.80 -6.10
C ARG A 313 17.46 -15.03 -6.78
N TYR A 314 16.72 -16.14 -6.82
CA TYR A 314 17.18 -17.41 -7.40
C TYR A 314 16.69 -17.64 -8.83
N SER A 315 15.61 -16.96 -9.25
CA SER A 315 15.21 -16.91 -10.66
C SER A 315 16.08 -15.86 -11.35
N ASP A 316 16.98 -16.29 -12.22
CA ASP A 316 17.83 -15.38 -13.02
C ASP A 316 16.99 -14.44 -13.92
N GLU A 317 15.70 -14.71 -14.10
CA GLU A 317 14.75 -13.91 -14.87
C GLU A 317 13.37 -14.04 -14.19
N ILE A 318 12.71 -12.93 -13.82
CA ILE A 318 11.24 -12.89 -14.00
C ILE A 318 11.08 -13.22 -15.47
N ASP A 319 10.43 -14.32 -15.84
CA ASP A 319 10.42 -14.86 -17.21
C ASP A 319 10.20 -13.74 -18.24
N LEU A 320 11.32 -13.15 -18.69
CA LEU A 320 11.34 -11.84 -19.35
C LEU A 320 10.61 -11.96 -20.66
N ASN A 321 10.49 -13.19 -21.18
CA ASN A 321 9.74 -13.54 -22.37
C ASN A 321 8.29 -13.05 -22.33
N TYR A 322 7.61 -12.99 -21.17
CA TYR A 322 6.24 -12.48 -21.12
C TYR A 322 6.17 -10.96 -21.26
N ILE A 323 7.01 -10.25 -20.51
CA ILE A 323 7.15 -8.79 -20.61
C ILE A 323 7.59 -8.44 -22.04
N VAL A 324 8.65 -9.09 -22.53
CA VAL A 324 9.21 -8.94 -23.88
C VAL A 324 8.16 -9.21 -24.95
N ARG A 325 7.30 -10.21 -24.80
CA ARG A 325 6.24 -10.47 -25.79
C ARG A 325 5.18 -9.37 -25.79
N ASP A 326 4.79 -8.87 -24.62
CA ASP A 326 3.82 -7.78 -24.53
C ASP A 326 4.45 -6.46 -25.04
N LEU A 327 5.75 -6.23 -24.82
CA LEU A 327 6.53 -5.14 -25.40
C LEU A 327 6.68 -5.26 -26.93
N ASP A 328 7.06 -6.43 -27.43
CA ASP A 328 7.18 -6.70 -28.87
C ASP A 328 5.82 -6.50 -29.58
N THR A 329 4.73 -6.89 -28.90
CA THR A 329 3.36 -6.64 -29.37
C THR A 329 3.03 -5.15 -29.37
N PHE A 330 3.43 -4.43 -28.33
CA PHE A 330 3.19 -3.00 -28.20
C PHE A 330 3.97 -2.16 -29.23
N PHE A 331 5.24 -2.49 -29.48
CA PHE A 331 6.09 -1.76 -30.42
C PHE A 331 5.96 -2.26 -31.88
N GLU A 332 5.18 -3.31 -32.14
CA GLU A 332 5.08 -4.02 -33.43
C GLU A 332 6.44 -4.46 -34.04
N HIS A 333 7.52 -4.37 -33.26
CA HIS A 333 8.90 -4.60 -33.67
C HIS A 333 9.59 -5.44 -32.59
N ARG A 334 10.37 -6.44 -32.99
CA ARG A 334 11.23 -7.17 -32.06
C ARG A 334 12.38 -6.29 -31.61
N ALA A 335 12.59 -6.11 -30.30
CA ALA A 335 13.88 -5.55 -29.89
C ALA A 335 15.01 -6.57 -30.13
N ALA A 336 16.20 -6.04 -30.39
CA ALA A 336 17.41 -6.84 -30.55
C ALA A 336 17.92 -7.34 -29.20
N ASP A 337 17.87 -6.46 -28.19
CA ASP A 337 18.29 -6.70 -26.83
C ASP A 337 17.41 -5.84 -25.91
N TYR A 338 16.83 -6.45 -24.87
CA TYR A 338 16.21 -5.76 -23.75
C TYR A 338 17.11 -5.92 -22.52
N SER A 339 17.22 -4.88 -21.69
CA SER A 339 17.69 -5.00 -20.32
C SER A 339 16.58 -4.55 -19.38
N VAL A 340 16.30 -5.38 -18.39
CA VAL A 340 15.25 -5.13 -17.41
C VAL A 340 15.88 -5.00 -16.04
N GLU A 341 15.60 -3.89 -15.38
CA GLU A 341 16.02 -3.59 -14.01
C GLU A 341 14.79 -3.61 -13.11
N PHE A 342 14.90 -4.29 -11.97
CA PHE A 342 13.84 -4.32 -10.97
C PHE A 342 13.82 -2.99 -10.18
N GLU A 343 12.67 -2.34 -10.09
CA GLU A 343 12.50 -1.09 -9.32
C GLU A 343 11.89 -1.36 -7.95
N ASN A 344 10.70 -1.98 -7.89
CA ASN A 344 9.97 -2.14 -6.64
C ASN A 344 9.01 -3.34 -6.66
N ILE A 345 8.61 -3.82 -5.47
CA ILE A 345 7.44 -4.68 -5.27
C ILE A 345 6.46 -3.95 -4.37
N ALA A 346 5.19 -3.98 -4.76
CA ALA A 346 4.10 -3.48 -3.95
C ALA A 346 3.05 -4.58 -3.78
N PHE A 347 2.80 -4.99 -2.54
CA PHE A 347 1.73 -5.91 -2.21
C PHE A 347 0.40 -5.17 -2.07
N ASP A 348 -0.68 -5.78 -2.57
CA ASP A 348 -2.03 -5.34 -2.25
C ASP A 348 -2.47 -6.04 -0.94
N GLU A 349 -2.32 -5.36 0.19
CA GLU A 349 -2.63 -5.90 1.53
C GLU A 349 -4.07 -6.41 1.67
N ASP A 350 -5.02 -5.79 0.95
CA ASP A 350 -6.43 -6.19 0.95
C ASP A 350 -6.62 -7.53 0.20
N SER A 351 -5.68 -7.92 -0.68
CA SER A 351 -5.70 -9.21 -1.42
C SER A 351 -5.00 -10.36 -0.70
N ILE A 352 -4.25 -10.09 0.38
CA ILE A 352 -3.47 -11.12 1.06
C ILE A 352 -4.35 -11.89 2.04
N HIS A 353 -4.37 -13.21 1.92
CA HIS A 353 -5.17 -14.12 2.72
C HIS A 353 -4.29 -15.23 3.29
N PHE A 354 -4.74 -15.83 4.39
CA PHE A 354 -4.09 -17.01 4.94
C PHE A 354 -5.12 -17.96 5.55
N SER A 355 -4.79 -19.24 5.55
CA SER A 355 -5.56 -20.30 6.21
C SER A 355 -4.61 -21.08 7.14
N ILE A 356 -5.14 -21.60 8.24
CA ILE A 356 -4.37 -22.41 9.20
C ILE A 356 -5.08 -23.74 9.39
N ASP A 357 -4.36 -24.84 9.14
CA ASP A 357 -4.77 -26.20 9.50
C ASP A 357 -3.66 -26.85 10.34
N ALA A 358 -3.89 -26.92 11.65
CA ALA A 358 -2.92 -27.42 12.63
C ALA A 358 -1.55 -26.70 12.58
N ASN A 359 -0.55 -27.30 11.96
CA ASN A 359 0.80 -26.75 11.78
C ASN A 359 1.10 -26.38 10.32
N LYS A 360 0.10 -26.40 9.45
CA LYS A 360 0.19 -25.97 8.07
C LYS A 360 -0.49 -24.63 7.90
N VAL A 361 0.18 -23.72 7.19
CA VAL A 361 -0.35 -22.39 6.90
C VAL A 361 -0.23 -22.13 5.42
N GLU A 362 -1.35 -21.86 4.77
CA GLU A 362 -1.35 -21.39 3.39
C GLU A 362 -1.43 -19.87 3.40
N VAL A 363 -0.60 -19.20 2.59
CA VAL A 363 -0.65 -17.75 2.43
C VAL A 363 -0.70 -17.43 0.94
N SER A 364 -1.64 -16.60 0.54
CA SER A 364 -1.80 -16.18 -0.85
C SER A 364 -2.03 -14.67 -0.95
N GLY A 365 -1.69 -14.09 -2.08
CA GLY A 365 -1.91 -12.66 -2.30
C GLY A 365 -1.43 -12.15 -3.65
N ARG A 366 -1.85 -10.95 -4.00
CA ARG A 366 -1.41 -10.24 -5.20
C ARG A 366 -0.38 -9.18 -4.88
N PHE A 367 0.49 -8.97 -5.85
CA PHE A 367 1.51 -7.93 -5.79
C PHE A 367 1.84 -7.45 -7.19
N VAL A 368 2.38 -6.24 -7.25
CA VAL A 368 2.89 -5.63 -8.48
C VAL A 368 4.40 -5.61 -8.40
N ILE A 369 5.05 -6.06 -9.46
CA ILE A 369 6.49 -5.85 -9.68
C ILE A 369 6.64 -4.69 -10.66
N SER A 370 7.31 -3.63 -10.23
CA SER A 370 7.70 -2.51 -11.07
C SER A 370 9.10 -2.76 -11.62
N VAL A 371 9.25 -2.66 -12.94
CA VAL A 371 10.52 -2.86 -13.64
C VAL A 371 10.81 -1.73 -14.62
N LEU A 372 12.07 -1.33 -14.72
CA LEU A 372 12.58 -0.43 -15.73
C LEU A 372 13.15 -1.23 -16.91
N VAL A 373 12.77 -0.86 -18.12
CA VAL A 373 13.21 -1.54 -19.34
C VAL A 373 13.95 -0.57 -20.25
N ASP A 374 15.17 -0.96 -20.60
CA ASP A 374 15.90 -0.39 -21.73
C ASP A 374 15.91 -1.40 -22.88
N GLY A 375 15.95 -0.91 -24.11
CA GLY A 375 16.07 -1.82 -25.26
C GLY A 375 16.45 -1.10 -26.54
N LYS A 376 16.93 -1.88 -27.53
CA LYS A 376 17.21 -1.36 -28.88
C LYS A 376 16.31 -2.03 -29.91
N LEU A 377 15.45 -1.26 -30.57
CA LEU A 377 14.52 -1.79 -31.57
C LEU A 377 15.27 -2.25 -32.84
N GLN A 378 14.96 -3.43 -33.39
CA GLN A 378 15.59 -3.88 -34.64
C GLN A 378 15.18 -3.00 -35.83
N GLY A 379 16.17 -2.61 -36.65
CA GLY A 379 15.94 -1.91 -37.93
C GLY A 379 15.92 -0.38 -37.88
N ASN A 380 15.96 0.23 -36.69
CA ASN A 380 16.10 1.67 -36.49
C ASN A 380 17.15 1.94 -35.38
N ASP A 381 17.89 3.06 -35.43
CA ASP A 381 18.82 3.49 -34.34
C ASP A 381 18.06 4.09 -33.15
N ILE A 382 16.93 3.48 -32.77
CA ILE A 382 16.07 3.94 -31.68
C ILE A 382 16.37 3.09 -30.44
N ALA A 383 16.86 3.76 -29.40
CA ALA A 383 17.05 3.19 -28.08
C ALA A 383 15.92 3.64 -27.15
N ILE A 384 15.27 2.68 -26.52
CA ILE A 384 14.35 2.85 -25.41
C ILE A 384 15.20 2.86 -24.15
N LYS A 385 15.08 3.89 -23.30
CA LYS A 385 15.67 3.89 -21.96
C LYS A 385 14.63 4.19 -20.89
N SER A 386 14.73 3.45 -19.80
CA SER A 386 14.12 3.64 -18.50
C SER A 386 12.59 3.73 -18.58
N VAL A 387 11.98 2.82 -19.36
CA VAL A 387 10.52 2.70 -19.36
C VAL A 387 10.07 1.88 -18.17
N LEU A 388 9.21 2.45 -17.34
CA LEU A 388 8.57 1.75 -16.24
C LEU A 388 7.43 0.85 -16.73
N PHE A 389 7.44 -0.41 -16.28
CA PHE A 389 6.36 -1.37 -16.45
C PHE A 389 5.96 -1.96 -15.11
N ASP A 390 4.66 -2.10 -14.91
CA ASP A 390 4.10 -2.78 -13.75
C ASP A 390 3.58 -4.16 -14.16
N ILE A 391 3.92 -5.16 -13.37
CA ILE A 391 3.61 -6.57 -13.64
C ILE A 391 2.75 -7.05 -12.49
N GLU A 392 1.47 -7.33 -12.75
CA GLU A 392 0.57 -7.89 -11.76
C GLU A 392 0.83 -9.39 -11.63
N CYS A 393 1.12 -9.83 -10.41
CA CYS A 393 1.44 -11.19 -10.06
C CYS A 393 0.55 -11.67 -8.90
N GLN A 394 0.39 -12.99 -8.80
CA GLN A 394 -0.15 -13.67 -7.63
C GLN A 394 0.89 -14.63 -7.07
N CYS A 395 0.95 -14.74 -5.74
CA CYS A 395 1.76 -15.73 -5.05
C CYS A 395 0.85 -16.60 -4.18
N ASP A 396 1.10 -17.91 -4.16
CA ASP A 396 0.52 -18.85 -3.21
C ASP A 396 1.65 -19.68 -2.60
N ILE A 397 1.70 -19.81 -1.27
CA ILE A 397 2.70 -20.61 -0.55
C ILE A 397 2.05 -21.50 0.51
N GLU A 398 2.62 -22.68 0.71
CA GLU A 398 2.30 -23.59 1.82
C GLU A 398 3.50 -23.66 2.78
N LEU A 399 3.23 -23.43 4.07
CA LEU A 399 4.22 -23.40 5.13
C LEU A 399 3.98 -24.51 6.13
N GLU A 400 5.04 -25.15 6.62
CA GLU A 400 5.02 -25.93 7.85
C GLU A 400 5.63 -25.10 8.99
N VAL A 401 4.81 -24.75 9.98
CA VAL A 401 5.24 -23.96 11.14
C VAL A 401 5.73 -24.86 12.27
N ASN A 402 6.76 -24.40 12.97
CA ASN A 402 7.28 -25.09 14.14
C ASN A 402 6.29 -24.97 15.31
N SER A 403 5.89 -26.11 15.89
CA SER A 403 4.92 -26.15 16.99
C SER A 403 5.42 -25.49 18.29
N ALA A 404 6.73 -25.27 18.43
CA ALA A 404 7.32 -24.56 19.55
C ALA A 404 7.47 -23.05 19.33
N ASP A 405 7.60 -22.60 18.08
CA ASP A 405 7.70 -21.19 17.70
C ASP A 405 7.20 -21.02 16.25
N PHE A 406 5.94 -20.63 16.07
CA PHE A 406 5.31 -20.49 14.75
C PHE A 406 5.96 -19.42 13.86
N ARG A 407 6.88 -18.60 14.40
CA ARG A 407 7.69 -17.65 13.62
C ARG A 407 8.79 -18.34 12.83
N ASP A 408 9.17 -19.55 13.24
CA ASP A 408 10.08 -20.43 12.53
C ASP A 408 9.23 -21.37 11.66
N TYR A 409 9.41 -21.27 10.35
CA TYR A 409 8.63 -22.03 9.38
C TYR A 409 9.50 -22.50 8.21
N THR A 410 9.06 -23.58 7.58
CA THR A 410 9.64 -24.09 6.34
C THR A 410 8.62 -23.95 5.23
N VAL A 411 9.02 -23.38 4.09
CA VAL A 411 8.20 -23.37 2.88
C VAL A 411 8.19 -24.78 2.29
N LEU A 412 7.01 -25.40 2.22
CA LEU A 412 6.81 -26.75 1.67
C LEU A 412 6.61 -26.71 0.15
N ASP A 413 5.79 -25.77 -0.30
CA ASP A 413 5.47 -25.53 -1.71
C ASP A 413 5.19 -24.04 -1.91
N GLY A 414 5.36 -23.56 -3.14
CA GLY A 414 5.12 -22.17 -3.47
C GLY A 414 5.18 -21.91 -4.96
N ARG A 415 4.39 -20.94 -5.41
CA ARG A 415 4.35 -20.54 -6.81
C ARG A 415 4.07 -19.05 -6.94
N ILE A 416 4.71 -18.45 -7.96
CA ILE A 416 4.41 -17.11 -8.43
C ILE A 416 3.80 -17.24 -9.82
N GLU A 417 2.59 -16.72 -9.99
CA GLU A 417 1.86 -16.70 -11.25
C GLU A 417 1.80 -15.27 -11.80
N TYR A 418 2.21 -15.10 -13.06
CA TYR A 418 2.03 -13.86 -13.81
C TYR A 418 0.58 -13.72 -14.25
N ILE A 419 -0.05 -12.59 -13.91
CA ILE A 419 -1.42 -12.28 -14.32
C ILE A 419 -1.39 -11.46 -15.61
N ARG A 420 -0.74 -10.29 -15.59
CA ARG A 420 -0.68 -9.36 -16.73
C ARG A 420 0.35 -8.26 -16.54
N THR A 421 0.72 -7.61 -17.64
CA THR A 421 1.47 -6.35 -17.63
C THR A 421 0.47 -5.19 -17.64
N ILE A 422 0.68 -4.23 -16.76
CA ILE A 422 -0.02 -2.96 -16.68
C ILE A 422 0.89 -1.91 -17.35
N SER A 423 0.39 -1.27 -18.40
CA SER A 423 1.10 -0.25 -19.17
C SER A 423 0.30 1.04 -19.12
N ASP A 424 0.10 1.59 -17.93
CA ASP A 424 -0.73 2.78 -17.77
C ASP A 424 0.07 4.07 -18.02
N ASP A 425 1.40 4.09 -17.81
CA ASP A 425 2.23 5.29 -18.00
C ASP A 425 3.65 4.98 -18.51
N VAL A 426 3.79 4.83 -19.83
CA VAL A 426 5.10 4.68 -20.47
C VAL A 426 5.84 6.03 -20.47
N VAL A 427 6.62 6.30 -19.43
CA VAL A 427 7.62 7.39 -19.43
C VAL A 427 8.89 6.87 -20.10
N ALA A 428 8.92 6.88 -21.44
CA ALA A 428 10.12 6.49 -22.18
C ALA A 428 11.13 7.65 -22.27
N THR A 429 12.33 7.46 -21.74
CA THR A 429 13.45 8.38 -22.01
C THR A 429 14.16 7.88 -23.28
N ILE A 430 13.98 8.57 -24.42
CA ILE A 430 14.49 8.09 -25.71
C ILE A 430 15.81 8.79 -26.03
N SER A 431 16.94 8.27 -25.51
CA SER A 431 18.32 8.72 -25.82
C SER A 431 18.65 10.21 -25.54
N ASP A 432 19.92 10.51 -25.22
CA ASP A 432 20.41 11.87 -24.95
C ASP A 432 20.28 12.84 -26.16
N ASP A 433 19.97 12.30 -27.35
CA ASP A 433 19.82 13.06 -28.60
C ASP A 433 18.35 13.35 -28.99
N ILE A 434 17.35 12.76 -28.32
CA ILE A 434 15.92 12.99 -28.63
C ILE A 434 15.12 13.23 -27.35
N ASP A 435 14.98 14.50 -27.00
CA ASP A 435 14.11 14.98 -25.92
C ASP A 435 12.65 14.49 -26.11
N LEU A 436 11.97 14.10 -25.02
CA LEU A 436 10.52 13.83 -24.99
C LEU A 436 9.73 14.99 -25.62
N TYR A 437 10.19 16.22 -25.42
CA TYR A 437 9.65 17.41 -26.08
C TYR A 437 9.81 17.38 -27.61
N ALA A 438 10.91 16.82 -28.12
CA ALA A 438 11.16 16.66 -29.54
C ALA A 438 10.25 15.60 -30.16
N ILE A 439 9.91 14.54 -29.43
CA ILE A 439 8.94 13.51 -29.87
C ILE A 439 7.53 14.08 -29.90
N TYR A 440 7.13 14.81 -28.86
CA TYR A 440 5.84 15.51 -28.81
C TYR A 440 5.71 16.53 -29.96
N ASP A 441 6.73 17.35 -30.21
CA ASP A 441 6.72 18.33 -31.28
C ASP A 441 6.76 17.67 -32.67
N MET A 442 7.50 16.57 -32.83
CA MET A 442 7.50 15.74 -34.04
C MET A 442 6.11 15.15 -34.31
N GLN A 443 5.45 14.53 -33.32
CA GLN A 443 4.07 14.01 -33.46
C GLN A 443 3.12 15.12 -33.93
N ARG A 444 3.23 16.31 -33.33
CA ARG A 444 2.38 17.45 -33.68
C ARG A 444 2.64 17.94 -35.11
N ARG A 445 3.90 17.98 -35.55
CA ARG A 445 4.30 18.36 -36.92
C ARG A 445 3.82 17.33 -37.94
N VAL A 446 4.04 16.04 -37.68
CA VAL A 446 3.65 14.94 -38.59
C VAL A 446 2.13 14.82 -38.69
N ARG A 447 1.39 14.82 -37.58
CA ARG A 447 -0.10 14.83 -37.60
C ARG A 447 -0.66 16.02 -38.37
N LYS A 448 -0.02 17.19 -38.24
CA LYS A 448 -0.42 18.40 -38.97
C LYS A 448 -0.11 18.30 -40.46
N ALA A 449 1.01 17.68 -40.85
CA ALA A 449 1.37 17.44 -42.24
C ALA A 449 0.43 16.41 -42.90
N LEU A 450 0.11 15.31 -42.21
CA LEU A 450 -0.86 14.30 -42.65
C LEU A 450 -2.26 14.90 -42.82
N ARG A 451 -2.75 15.70 -41.86
CA ARG A 451 -4.04 16.41 -41.99
C ARG A 451 -4.11 17.38 -43.17
N LYS A 452 -2.95 17.86 -43.66
CA LYS A 452 -2.85 18.80 -44.77
C LYS A 452 -2.47 18.14 -46.09
N ASN A 453 -2.38 16.81 -46.16
CA ASN A 453 -1.87 16.06 -47.32
C ASN A 453 -0.48 16.57 -47.79
N ALA A 454 0.38 17.00 -46.86
CA ALA A 454 1.72 17.51 -47.13
C ALA A 454 2.79 16.51 -46.67
N GLU A 455 2.62 15.23 -47.04
CA GLU A 455 3.50 14.14 -46.59
C GLU A 455 4.94 14.26 -47.08
N ASP A 456 5.15 14.99 -48.19
CA ASP A 456 6.45 15.34 -48.77
C ASP A 456 7.29 16.26 -47.87
N THR A 457 6.67 16.89 -46.87
CA THR A 457 7.36 17.73 -45.88
C THR A 457 7.90 16.98 -44.66
N ILE A 458 7.58 15.69 -44.53
CA ILE A 458 8.02 14.84 -43.42
C ILE A 458 9.34 14.17 -43.85
N SER A 459 10.41 14.35 -43.07
CA SER A 459 11.66 13.64 -43.36
C SER A 459 11.49 12.13 -43.16
N LEU A 460 12.29 11.33 -43.88
CA LEU A 460 12.28 9.87 -43.72
C LEU A 460 12.54 9.43 -42.26
N HIS A 461 13.35 10.20 -41.53
CA HIS A 461 13.63 9.97 -40.12
C HIS A 461 12.42 10.28 -39.22
N GLU A 462 11.75 11.42 -39.43
CA GLU A 462 10.52 11.78 -38.69
C GLU A 462 9.37 10.81 -38.98
N ARG A 463 9.27 10.31 -40.22
CA ARG A 463 8.24 9.33 -40.57
C ARG A 463 8.45 8.02 -39.83
N LYS A 464 9.69 7.51 -39.81
CA LYS A 464 10.05 6.30 -39.04
C LYS A 464 9.81 6.45 -37.54
N LEU A 465 10.11 7.63 -36.97
CA LEU A 465 9.84 7.92 -35.56
C LEU A 465 8.34 8.03 -35.28
N TYR A 466 7.58 8.67 -36.17
CA TYR A 466 6.13 8.76 -36.04
C TYR A 466 5.43 7.40 -36.20
N ASP A 467 5.93 6.53 -37.08
CA ASP A 467 5.39 5.17 -37.21
C ASP A 467 5.63 4.33 -35.93
N ALA A 468 6.73 4.59 -35.20
CA ALA A 468 7.06 3.88 -33.96
C ALA A 468 6.38 4.46 -32.69
N PHE A 469 6.19 5.78 -32.62
CA PHE A 469 5.74 6.47 -31.41
C PHE A 469 4.50 7.34 -31.62
N GLY A 470 3.94 7.39 -32.82
CA GLY A 470 2.89 8.33 -33.22
C GLY A 470 1.57 8.15 -32.50
N ASP A 471 1.32 6.96 -31.94
CA ASP A 471 0.11 6.63 -31.19
C ASP A 471 0.37 6.42 -29.69
N VAL A 472 1.62 6.55 -29.24
CA VAL A 472 1.99 6.54 -27.82
C VAL A 472 1.61 7.88 -27.20
N THR A 473 0.91 7.82 -26.07
CA THR A 473 0.51 9.02 -25.30
C THR A 473 1.58 9.29 -24.26
N PHE A 474 2.24 10.44 -24.36
CA PHE A 474 3.24 10.89 -23.40
C PHE A 474 2.65 12.00 -22.54
N TYR A 475 2.84 11.92 -21.23
CA TYR A 475 2.49 12.98 -20.28
C TYR A 475 3.74 13.80 -19.96
N SER A 476 3.63 15.12 -19.88
CA SER A 476 4.73 15.93 -19.36
C SER A 476 4.82 15.77 -17.85
N LEU A 477 6.03 15.82 -17.27
CA LEU A 477 6.23 15.79 -15.81
C LEU A 477 5.34 16.82 -15.07
N GLU A 478 5.07 17.97 -15.69
CA GLU A 478 4.16 19.02 -15.16
C GLU A 478 2.67 18.62 -15.15
N GLN A 479 2.26 17.53 -15.82
CA GLN A 479 0.89 17.00 -15.82
C GLN A 479 0.67 15.95 -14.73
N LEU A 480 1.73 15.37 -14.16
CA LEU A 480 1.68 14.41 -13.05
C LEU A 480 1.62 15.09 -11.67
N ASP A 481 2.10 16.33 -11.55
CA ASP A 481 2.05 17.15 -10.32
C ASP A 481 0.62 17.60 -9.90
N GLY A 482 -0.42 17.11 -10.59
CA GLY A 482 -1.82 17.38 -10.26
C GLY A 482 -2.59 16.20 -9.65
N VAL A 483 -1.99 15.01 -9.53
CA VAL A 483 -2.70 13.78 -9.11
C VAL A 483 -1.91 12.90 -8.12
N ILE A 484 -0.77 13.36 -7.57
CA ILE A 484 -0.11 12.66 -6.44
C ILE A 484 -0.33 13.41 -5.13
#